data_AF-A0A8T1Q0Y1-F1
#
_entry.id   AF-A0A8T1Q0Y1-F1
#
_cell.length_a   1.000
_cell.length_b   1.000
_cell.length_c   1.000
_cell.angle_alpha   90.00
_cell.angle_beta   90.00
_cell.angle_gamma   90.00
#
_symmetry.space_group_name_H-M   'P 1'
#
loop_
_entity.id
_entity.type
_entity.pdbx_description
1 polymer ?
#
loop_
_entity_poly.entity_id
_entity_poly.type
_entity_poly.pdbx_seq_one_letter_code
_entity_poly.pdbx_strand_id
1 'polypeptide(L)'
;MDGGSPRELTAEAMPIFREGVYLVLSRWSALRMAVENEWGGRDSHYKADQLASDIISWFTQSREPLYIDDLENTLDEALLSLNTEAEDGSIEEIAFKLMTMHEECLEGNFQSIEGLRQASCQEVAVNHVRQVVNDDDDDSENDIGANDANENEDSSNMILVDAPDSSSKLNPVEMPVDDSGPKVASETDGWVTVSRRRNRGK
;
A
#
# COMPACT_ATOMS: atom_id res chain seq x y z
N MET A 1 38.43 1.22 17.60
CA MET A 1 37.44 1.29 16.51
C MET A 1 36.32 0.39 16.95
N ASP A 2 35.33 0.95 17.64
CA ASP A 2 34.21 0.19 18.15
C ASP A 2 33.30 -0.10 16.95
N GLY A 3 33.44 -1.30 16.40
CA GLY A 3 32.53 -1.82 15.40
C GLY A 3 31.24 -2.18 16.12
N GLY A 4 30.41 -1.17 16.40
CA GLY A 4 29.05 -1.39 16.85
C GLY A 4 28.36 -2.28 15.83
N SER A 5 27.73 -3.36 16.30
CA SER A 5 26.91 -4.21 15.46
C SER A 5 25.90 -3.34 14.71
N PRO A 6 25.60 -3.63 13.43
CA PRO A 6 24.50 -2.99 12.73
C PRO A 6 23.26 -3.04 13.62
N ARG A 7 22.63 -1.88 13.83
CA ARG A 7 21.35 -1.83 14.55
C ARG A 7 20.32 -2.46 13.61
N GLU A 8 20.01 -3.72 13.85
CA GLU A 8 19.05 -4.49 13.07
C GLU A 8 17.72 -4.59 13.81
N LEU A 9 16.63 -4.58 13.05
CA LEU A 9 15.29 -4.82 13.59
C LEU A 9 15.22 -6.24 14.18
N THR A 10 14.67 -6.35 15.38
CA THR A 10 14.42 -7.64 16.01
C THR A 10 13.32 -8.41 15.26
N ALA A 11 13.27 -9.72 15.44
CA ALA A 11 12.23 -10.57 14.84
C ALA A 11 10.80 -10.16 15.26
N GLU A 12 10.65 -9.55 16.45
CA GLU A 12 9.38 -9.04 16.94
C GLU A 12 9.03 -7.66 16.36
N ALA A 13 10.02 -6.79 16.17
CA ALA A 13 9.84 -5.45 15.59
C ALA A 13 9.55 -5.49 14.09
N MET A 14 10.14 -6.45 13.37
CA MET A 14 10.01 -6.59 11.91
C MET A 14 8.56 -6.59 11.39
N PRO A 15 7.63 -7.46 11.86
CA PRO A 15 6.25 -7.45 11.38
C PRO A 15 5.53 -6.13 11.70
N ILE A 16 5.82 -5.52 12.85
CA ILE A 16 5.21 -4.25 13.27
C ILE A 16 5.69 -3.12 12.35
N PHE A 17 6.99 -3.05 12.09
CA PHE A 17 7.57 -2.08 11.16
C PHE A 17 6.98 -2.19 9.76
N ARG A 18 6.88 -3.42 9.22
CA ARG A 18 6.27 -3.67 7.91
C ARG A 18 4.85 -3.12 7.83
N GLU A 19 4.02 -3.44 8.82
CA GLU A 19 2.67 -2.89 8.90
C GLU A 19 2.67 -1.36 8.94
N GLY A 20 3.56 -0.77 9.74
CA GLY A 20 3.77 0.68 9.80
C GLY A 20 4.04 1.30 8.43
N VAL A 21 4.90 0.68 7.61
CA VAL A 21 5.20 1.16 6.24
C VAL A 21 3.91 1.20 5.40
N TYR A 22 3.12 0.13 5.39
CA TYR A 22 1.84 0.11 4.66
C TYR A 22 0.85 1.15 5.18
N LEU A 23 0.79 1.36 6.50
CA LEU A 23 -0.08 2.36 7.12
C LEU A 23 0.32 3.80 6.79
N VAL A 24 1.62 4.07 6.64
CA VAL A 24 2.11 5.40 6.20
C VAL A 24 1.79 5.61 4.73
N LEU A 25 2.11 4.64 3.86
CA LEU A 25 1.91 4.75 2.42
C LEU A 25 0.43 4.86 2.03
N SER A 26 -0.46 4.07 2.65
CA SER A 26 -1.90 4.14 2.40
C SER A 26 -2.52 5.51 2.72
N ARG A 27 -1.90 6.26 3.64
CA ARG A 27 -2.31 7.62 4.01
C ARG A 27 -1.73 8.70 3.15
N TRP A 28 -0.68 8.42 2.39
CA TRP A 28 -0.09 9.41 1.50
C TRP A 28 -1.05 9.73 0.36
N SER A 29 -1.58 10.95 0.36
CA SER A 29 -2.62 11.41 -0.57
C SER A 29 -2.21 11.28 -2.04
N ALA A 30 -0.98 11.68 -2.38
CA ALA A 30 -0.45 11.60 -3.73
C ALA A 30 -0.45 10.15 -4.25
N LEU A 31 0.11 9.23 -3.46
CA LEU A 31 0.14 7.80 -3.80
C LEU A 31 -1.28 7.22 -3.91
N ARG A 32 -2.15 7.52 -2.94
CA ARG A 32 -3.52 7.02 -2.92
C ARG A 32 -4.31 7.47 -4.16
N MET A 33 -4.23 8.76 -4.49
CA MET A 33 -4.88 9.31 -5.67
C MET A 33 -4.33 8.68 -6.96
N ALA A 34 -3.02 8.48 -7.06
CA ALA A 34 -2.42 7.86 -8.23
C ALA A 34 -2.85 6.40 -8.42
N VAL A 35 -3.04 5.69 -7.31
CA VAL A 35 -3.53 4.30 -7.31
C VAL A 35 -5.00 4.24 -7.68
N GLU A 36 -5.86 4.99 -6.98
CA GLU A 36 -7.32 5.01 -7.18
C GLU A 36 -7.73 5.43 -8.59
N ASN A 37 -6.96 6.34 -9.21
CA ASN A 37 -7.22 6.83 -10.57
C ASN A 37 -6.44 6.09 -11.65
N GLU A 38 -5.76 4.99 -11.32
CA GLU A 38 -4.97 4.19 -12.26
C GLU A 38 -3.96 5.03 -13.08
N TRP A 39 -3.34 6.06 -12.48
CA TRP A 39 -2.43 6.96 -13.21
C TRP A 39 -1.19 6.23 -13.75
N GLY A 40 -0.74 5.18 -13.05
CA GLY A 40 0.31 4.27 -13.51
C GLY A 40 -0.16 3.15 -14.43
N GLY A 41 -1.45 3.06 -14.76
CA GLY A 41 -2.07 1.96 -15.50
C GLY A 41 -2.75 0.93 -14.60
N ARG A 42 -3.13 -0.22 -15.18
CA ARG A 42 -3.83 -1.31 -14.46
C ARG A 42 -3.00 -1.94 -13.34
N ASP A 43 -1.69 -1.74 -13.37
CA ASP A 43 -0.72 -2.19 -12.40
C ASP A 43 -0.41 -1.14 -11.31
N SER A 44 -1.15 -0.02 -11.25
CA SER A 44 -1.02 1.00 -10.20
C SER A 44 -0.96 0.43 -8.78
N HIS A 45 -1.88 -0.48 -8.44
CA HIS A 45 -1.89 -1.15 -7.14
C HIS A 45 -0.61 -1.97 -6.90
N TYR A 46 -0.18 -2.73 -7.92
CA TYR A 46 1.05 -3.53 -7.84
C TYR A 46 2.28 -2.64 -7.63
N LYS A 47 2.36 -1.48 -8.29
CA LYS A 47 3.45 -0.52 -8.11
C LYS A 47 3.50 0.04 -6.69
N ALA A 48 2.34 0.33 -6.08
CA ALA A 48 2.29 0.77 -4.69
C ALA A 48 2.73 -0.33 -3.70
N ASP A 49 2.34 -1.59 -3.95
CA ASP A 49 2.79 -2.73 -3.14
C ASP A 49 4.30 -2.99 -3.31
N GLN A 50 4.81 -2.79 -4.53
CA GLN A 50 6.24 -2.87 -4.84
C GLN A 50 7.03 -1.80 -4.09
N LEU A 51 6.55 -0.55 -4.08
CA LEU A 51 7.16 0.54 -3.30
C LEU A 51 7.28 0.16 -1.81
N ALA A 52 6.21 -0.36 -1.22
CA ALA A 52 6.24 -0.79 0.18
C ALA A 52 7.31 -1.88 0.41
N SER A 53 7.38 -2.86 -0.50
CA SER A 53 8.35 -3.95 -0.44
C SER A 53 9.79 -3.45 -0.60
N ASP A 54 10.02 -2.50 -1.49
CA ASP A 54 11.33 -1.91 -1.77
C ASP A 54 11.82 -1.10 -0.57
N ILE A 55 10.95 -0.30 0.04
CA ILE A 55 11.25 0.44 1.28
C ILE A 55 11.61 -0.53 2.41
N ILE A 56 10.81 -1.57 2.63
CA ILE A 56 11.09 -2.58 3.67
C ILE A 56 12.43 -3.28 3.40
N SER A 57 12.69 -3.64 2.14
CA SER A 57 13.95 -4.27 1.73
C SER A 57 15.13 -3.33 2.00
N TRP A 58 14.99 -2.05 1.63
CA TRP A 58 16.00 -1.03 1.82
C TRP A 58 16.35 -0.83 3.30
N PHE A 59 15.36 -0.74 4.19
CA PHE A 59 15.62 -0.63 5.64
C PHE A 59 16.30 -1.88 6.23
N THR A 60 16.03 -3.07 5.69
CA THR A 60 16.41 -4.35 6.33
C THR A 60 17.66 -5.00 5.73
N GLN A 61 18.01 -4.67 4.50
CA GLN A 61 19.09 -5.32 3.76
C GLN A 61 20.25 -4.37 3.44
N SER A 62 20.07 -3.05 3.61
CA SER A 62 21.13 -2.08 3.39
C SER A 62 22.27 -2.27 4.39
N ARG A 63 23.49 -2.31 3.86
CA ARG A 63 24.74 -2.41 4.62
C ARG A 63 25.38 -1.05 4.88
N GLU A 64 24.91 -0.03 4.17
CA GLU A 64 25.37 1.35 4.26
C GLU A 64 24.45 2.14 5.22
N PRO A 65 24.91 3.27 5.76
CA PRO A 65 24.05 4.17 6.51
C PRO A 65 22.82 4.57 5.69
N LEU A 66 21.65 4.54 6.30
CA LEU A 66 20.41 4.95 5.65
C LEU A 66 20.37 6.48 5.62
N TYR A 67 20.42 7.06 4.42
CA TYR A 67 20.27 8.50 4.21
C TYR A 67 18.83 8.83 3.80
N ILE A 68 18.31 9.95 4.29
CA ILE A 68 16.94 10.38 3.99
C ILE A 68 16.76 10.69 2.50
N ASP A 69 17.76 11.33 1.89
CA ASP A 69 17.76 11.67 0.46
C ASP A 69 17.58 10.43 -0.44
N ASP A 70 18.11 9.26 -0.05
CA ASP A 70 17.95 8.01 -0.81
C ASP A 70 16.51 7.47 -0.73
N LEU A 71 15.87 7.61 0.43
CA LEU A 71 14.47 7.25 0.62
C LEU A 71 13.54 8.22 -0.12
N GLU A 72 13.84 9.51 -0.08
CA GLU A 72 13.11 10.53 -0.85
C GLU A 72 13.17 10.24 -2.35
N ASN A 73 14.36 9.92 -2.88
CA ASN A 73 14.52 9.50 -4.29
C ASN A 73 13.68 8.25 -4.61
N THR A 74 13.66 7.25 -3.72
CA THR A 74 12.85 6.03 -3.91
C THR A 74 11.35 6.36 -3.97
N LEU A 75 10.88 7.25 -3.10
CA LEU A 75 9.49 7.71 -3.06
C LEU A 75 9.12 8.52 -4.32
N ASP A 76 10.02 9.40 -4.78
CA ASP A 76 9.85 10.19 -6.00
C ASP A 76 9.81 9.30 -7.25
N GLU A 77 10.75 8.38 -7.40
CA GLU A 77 10.78 7.40 -8.50
C GLU A 77 9.48 6.58 -8.57
N ALA A 78 8.92 6.21 -7.42
CA ALA A 78 7.66 5.48 -7.38
C ALA A 78 6.47 6.32 -7.82
N LEU A 79 6.40 7.59 -7.44
CA LEU A 79 5.39 8.53 -7.95
C LEU A 79 5.54 8.74 -9.46
N LEU A 80 6.76 8.91 -9.96
CA LEU A 80 7.03 9.01 -11.40
C LEU A 80 6.59 7.75 -12.15
N SER A 81 6.79 6.56 -11.57
CA SER A 81 6.31 5.29 -12.13
C SER A 81 4.78 5.20 -12.23
N LEU A 82 4.09 5.97 -11.40
CA LEU A 82 2.64 6.16 -11.38
C LEU A 82 2.19 7.39 -12.20
N ASN A 83 3.09 7.99 -12.99
CA ASN A 83 2.85 9.17 -13.81
C ASN A 83 2.33 10.36 -12.98
N THR A 84 2.88 10.56 -11.79
CA THR A 84 2.57 11.68 -10.89
C THR A 84 3.84 12.25 -10.28
N GLU A 85 3.76 13.50 -9.84
CA GLU A 85 4.82 14.21 -9.12
C GLU A 85 4.17 14.88 -7.90
N ALA A 86 4.91 15.02 -6.80
CA ALA A 86 4.45 15.68 -5.58
C ALA A 86 5.37 16.86 -5.24
N GLU A 87 4.85 18.09 -5.38
CA GLU A 87 5.59 19.34 -5.10
C GLU A 87 5.13 20.00 -3.78
N ASP A 88 4.31 19.31 -2.98
CA ASP A 88 3.71 19.82 -1.74
C ASP A 88 4.55 19.57 -0.49
N GLY A 89 5.76 19.01 -0.65
CA GLY A 89 6.65 18.62 0.46
C GLY A 89 6.26 17.29 1.13
N SER A 90 5.30 16.55 0.56
CA SER A 90 4.83 15.30 1.15
C SER A 90 5.83 14.15 1.03
N ILE A 91 6.73 14.18 0.04
CA ILE A 91 7.79 13.17 -0.11
C ILE A 91 8.70 13.20 1.12
N GLU A 92 9.17 14.39 1.49
CA GLU A 92 10.05 14.64 2.62
C GLU A 92 9.37 14.30 3.95
N GLU A 93 8.07 14.63 4.10
CA GLU A 93 7.30 14.27 5.28
C GLU A 93 7.20 12.74 5.45
N ILE A 94 6.87 12.03 4.36
CA ILE A 94 6.74 10.56 4.38
C ILE A 94 8.09 9.90 4.64
N ALA A 95 9.17 10.37 3.99
CA ALA A 95 10.52 9.87 4.23
C ALA A 95 10.94 10.04 5.69
N PHE A 96 10.75 11.24 6.25
CA PHE A 96 11.06 11.54 7.65
C PHE A 96 10.26 10.65 8.61
N LYS A 97 8.98 10.43 8.33
CA LYS A 97 8.12 9.59 9.16
C LYS A 97 8.54 8.12 9.14
N LEU A 98 8.88 7.59 7.98
CA LEU A 98 9.39 6.22 7.83
C LEU A 98 10.74 6.03 8.55
N MET A 99 11.65 7.00 8.44
CA MET A 99 12.93 7.01 9.15
C MET A 99 12.76 7.02 10.68
N THR A 100 11.87 7.89 11.17
CA THR A 100 11.57 8.00 12.60
C THR A 100 10.99 6.69 13.13
N MET A 101 10.02 6.13 12.41
CA MET A 101 9.39 4.86 12.76
C MET A 101 10.39 3.69 12.78
N HIS A 102 11.36 3.69 11.86
CA HIS A 102 12.43 2.70 11.85
C HIS A 102 13.31 2.80 13.10
N GLU A 103 13.75 4.00 13.48
CA GLU A 103 14.57 4.21 14.68
C GLU A 103 13.80 3.81 15.96
N GLU A 104 12.52 4.18 16.07
CA GLU A 104 11.68 3.76 17.19
C GLU A 104 11.56 2.23 17.28
N CYS A 105 11.42 1.54 16.15
CA CYS A 105 11.38 0.08 16.11
C CYS A 105 12.71 -0.56 16.53
N LEU A 106 13.85 0.07 16.25
CA LEU A 106 15.16 -0.36 16.75
C LEU A 106 15.29 -0.19 18.27
N GLU A 107 14.62 0.81 18.83
CA GLU A 107 14.55 1.05 20.28
C GLU A 107 13.48 0.21 20.98
N GLY A 108 12.65 -0.53 20.23
CA GLY A 108 11.52 -1.30 20.75
C GLY A 108 10.31 -0.43 21.14
N ASN A 109 10.25 0.79 20.63
CA ASN A 109 9.11 1.69 20.77
C ASN A 109 8.19 1.58 19.54
N PHE A 110 6.93 1.25 19.75
CA PHE A 110 5.94 1.07 18.67
C PHE A 110 4.77 2.04 18.76
N GLN A 111 4.90 3.10 19.56
CA GLN A 111 3.79 4.05 19.82
C GLN A 111 3.33 4.77 18.55
N SER A 112 4.24 5.12 17.65
CA SER A 112 3.89 5.78 16.37
C SER A 112 3.01 4.88 15.50
N ILE A 113 3.37 3.60 15.37
CA ILE A 113 2.63 2.60 14.60
C ILE A 113 1.28 2.30 15.24
N GLU A 114 1.22 2.21 16.56
CA GLU A 114 -0.04 2.04 17.27
C GLU A 114 -0.98 3.24 17.08
N GLY A 115 -0.44 4.46 17.07
CA GLY A 115 -1.19 5.66 16.69
C GLY A 115 -1.74 5.59 15.26
N LEU A 116 -0.95 5.09 14.30
CA LEU A 116 -1.39 4.87 12.92
C LEU A 116 -2.50 3.83 12.82
N ARG A 117 -2.45 2.76 13.62
CA ARG A 117 -3.52 1.74 13.67
C ARG A 117 -4.83 2.33 14.19
N GLN A 118 -4.76 3.09 15.29
CA GLN A 118 -5.95 3.71 15.88
C GLN A 118 -6.60 4.71 14.92
N ALA A 119 -5.79 5.52 14.23
CA ALA A 119 -6.29 6.41 13.18
C ALA A 119 -6.96 5.61 12.03
N SER A 120 -6.47 4.42 11.69
CA SER A 120 -7.06 3.62 10.60
C SER A 120 -8.41 3.04 11.00
N CYS A 121 -8.54 2.58 12.25
CA CYS A 121 -9.82 2.14 12.78
C CYS A 121 -10.86 3.28 12.78
N GLN A 122 -10.44 4.52 13.05
CA GLN A 122 -11.33 5.67 13.00
C GLN A 122 -11.74 6.03 11.58
N GLU A 123 -10.81 6.08 10.62
CA GLU A 123 -11.12 6.37 9.20
C GLU A 123 -12.13 5.36 8.61
N VAL A 124 -12.00 4.08 8.95
CA VAL A 124 -12.97 3.06 8.53
C VAL A 124 -14.34 3.32 9.16
N ALA A 125 -14.40 3.68 10.44
CA ALA A 125 -15.66 3.95 11.13
C ALA A 125 -16.41 5.18 10.57
N VAL A 126 -15.72 6.28 10.25
CA VAL A 126 -16.37 7.46 9.64
C VAL A 126 -16.82 7.20 8.20
N ASN A 127 -16.11 6.36 7.45
CA ASN A 127 -16.54 5.98 6.09
C ASN A 127 -17.81 5.09 6.10
N HIS A 128 -17.99 4.23 7.11
CA HIS A 128 -19.21 3.44 7.26
C HIS A 128 -20.46 4.27 7.65
N VAL A 129 -20.28 5.41 8.32
CA VAL A 129 -21.39 6.30 8.70
C VAL A 129 -21.88 7.15 7.52
N ARG A 130 -21.08 7.32 6.45
CA ARG A 130 -21.41 8.22 5.34
C ARG A 130 -22.09 7.55 4.14
N GLN A 131 -22.43 6.27 4.23
CA GLN A 131 -23.13 5.55 3.15
C GLN A 131 -24.56 5.17 3.54
N VAL A 132 -25.41 6.18 3.72
CA VAL A 132 -26.87 6.04 3.65
C VAL A 132 -27.36 6.97 2.55
N VAL A 133 -27.44 6.44 1.33
CA VAL A 133 -28.34 6.98 0.31
C VAL A 133 -29.63 6.19 0.48
N ASN A 134 -30.63 6.81 1.08
CA ASN A 134 -32.02 6.49 0.84
C ASN A 134 -32.73 7.85 0.66
N ASP A 135 -33.19 8.07 -0.56
CA ASP A 135 -34.33 8.94 -0.81
C ASP A 135 -35.52 8.38 -0.02
N ASP A 136 -36.02 9.13 0.97
CA ASP A 136 -37.45 9.25 1.27
C ASP A 136 -37.65 10.29 2.38
N ASP A 137 -38.61 11.19 2.16
CA ASP A 137 -39.15 12.11 3.16
C ASP A 137 -39.64 11.33 4.39
N ASP A 138 -39.13 11.65 5.59
CA ASP A 138 -40.02 11.71 6.76
C ASP A 138 -39.47 12.62 7.87
N ASP A 139 -40.39 13.41 8.37
CA ASP A 139 -40.27 14.51 9.31
C ASP A 139 -40.64 13.95 10.69
N SER A 140 -39.73 13.83 11.64
CA SER A 140 -40.13 13.68 13.04
C SER A 140 -39.03 14.06 14.02
N GLU A 141 -39.43 14.98 14.88
CA GLU A 141 -38.71 15.59 15.97
C GLU A 141 -38.18 14.59 17.02
N ASN A 142 -37.07 15.02 17.60
CA ASN A 142 -36.44 14.60 18.83
C ASN A 142 -37.44 14.27 19.97
N ASP A 143 -37.39 13.04 20.49
CA ASP A 143 -37.77 12.76 21.88
C ASP A 143 -36.65 12.02 22.62
N ILE A 144 -36.16 12.69 23.65
CA ILE A 144 -35.12 12.29 24.60
C ILE A 144 -35.83 11.56 25.74
N GLY A 145 -36.01 10.25 25.57
CA GLY A 145 -36.49 9.35 26.60
C GLY A 145 -35.34 8.72 27.38
N ALA A 146 -34.88 9.40 28.43
CA ALA A 146 -34.11 8.75 29.50
C ALA A 146 -35.04 7.85 30.32
N ASN A 147 -34.62 6.59 30.55
CA ASN A 147 -34.90 5.71 31.70
C ASN A 147 -34.30 4.32 31.33
N ASP A 148 -33.33 3.75 32.02
CA ASP A 148 -33.21 3.32 33.43
C ASP A 148 -33.19 1.78 33.50
N ALA A 149 -32.16 1.28 34.18
CA ALA A 149 -31.96 -0.03 34.80
C ALA A 149 -32.37 -1.35 34.10
N ASN A 150 -31.38 -2.25 33.95
CA ASN A 150 -31.15 -3.47 34.76
C ASN A 150 -30.49 -4.57 33.90
N GLU A 151 -29.23 -4.91 34.15
CA GLU A 151 -28.77 -6.15 34.83
C GLU A 151 -28.99 -7.48 34.08
N ASN A 152 -27.84 -8.08 33.73
CA ASN A 152 -27.47 -9.50 33.83
C ASN A 152 -28.41 -10.56 33.22
N GLU A 153 -27.92 -11.38 32.29
CA GLU A 153 -27.34 -12.69 32.61
C GLU A 153 -26.90 -13.45 31.34
N ASP A 154 -25.77 -14.12 31.52
CA ASP A 154 -25.24 -15.31 30.86
C ASP A 154 -26.18 -16.07 29.89
N SER A 155 -25.74 -16.22 28.65
CA SER A 155 -25.90 -17.48 27.93
C SER A 155 -24.79 -17.66 26.91
N SER A 156 -23.77 -18.37 27.38
CA SER A 156 -22.89 -19.24 26.60
C SER A 156 -23.63 -19.91 25.42
N ASN A 157 -23.33 -19.52 24.18
CA ASN A 157 -23.69 -20.30 23.00
C ASN A 157 -22.42 -20.63 22.21
N MET A 158 -21.94 -21.86 22.43
CA MET A 158 -20.86 -22.48 21.68
C MET A 158 -21.41 -22.99 20.35
N ILE A 159 -20.98 -22.39 19.24
CA ILE A 159 -21.07 -23.02 17.91
C ILE A 159 -19.82 -23.87 17.71
N LEU A 160 -20.04 -25.18 17.82
CA LEU A 160 -19.11 -26.24 17.49
C LEU A 160 -19.18 -26.53 15.99
N VAL A 161 -18.07 -27.10 15.47
CA VAL A 161 -17.91 -27.88 14.22
C VAL A 161 -18.15 -27.12 12.90
N ASP A 162 -17.30 -27.19 11.86
CA ASP A 162 -16.34 -28.22 11.48
C ASP A 162 -15.36 -27.67 10.42
N ALA A 163 -14.06 -27.85 10.66
CA ALA A 163 -13.03 -28.05 9.64
C ALA A 163 -11.97 -28.89 10.36
N PRO A 164 -11.49 -30.02 9.80
CA PRO A 164 -10.89 -30.02 8.47
C PRO A 164 -11.11 -31.32 7.66
N ASP A 165 -10.94 -31.26 6.34
CA ASP A 165 -10.27 -32.40 5.71
C ASP A 165 -9.29 -31.98 4.62
N SER A 166 -8.06 -32.46 4.82
CA SER A 166 -6.94 -32.42 3.92
C SER A 166 -6.93 -33.73 3.13
N SER A 167 -7.10 -33.67 1.83
CA SER A 167 -6.54 -34.64 0.90
C SER A 167 -6.77 -34.12 -0.52
N SER A 168 -5.94 -34.34 -1.52
CA SER A 168 -4.59 -34.83 -1.63
C SER A 168 -4.27 -34.77 -3.13
N LYS A 169 -3.08 -34.28 -3.47
CA LYS A 169 -2.20 -34.80 -4.53
C LYS A 169 -2.62 -34.65 -6.02
N LEU A 170 -1.71 -33.98 -6.75
CA LEU A 170 -1.03 -34.41 -8.00
C LEU A 170 -1.95 -34.69 -9.22
N ASN A 171 -1.76 -34.19 -10.44
CA ASN A 171 -0.58 -33.73 -11.18
C ASN A 171 -1.07 -33.09 -12.52
N PRO A 172 -0.18 -32.47 -13.32
CA PRO A 172 -0.54 -31.64 -14.46
C PRO A 172 -0.89 -32.44 -15.72
N VAL A 173 -1.86 -31.96 -16.50
CA VAL A 173 -2.04 -32.42 -17.89
C VAL A 173 -1.25 -31.49 -18.80
N GLU A 174 -0.20 -32.07 -19.35
CA GLU A 174 0.57 -31.59 -20.50
C GLU A 174 -0.36 -31.37 -21.70
N MET A 175 -0.23 -30.21 -22.35
CA MET A 175 -0.67 -30.00 -23.72
C MET A 175 0.58 -29.75 -24.58
N PRO A 176 0.65 -30.35 -25.77
CA PRO A 176 1.90 -30.55 -26.49
C PRO A 176 2.42 -29.28 -27.17
N VAL A 177 3.75 -29.32 -27.28
CA VAL A 177 4.65 -28.59 -28.17
C VAL A 177 4.04 -28.34 -29.55
N ASP A 178 4.08 -27.08 -30.02
CA ASP A 178 4.24 -26.82 -31.45
C ASP A 178 5.40 -25.85 -31.66
N ASP A 179 6.40 -26.39 -32.33
CA ASP A 179 7.66 -25.79 -32.73
C ASP A 179 7.46 -25.17 -34.11
N SER A 180 7.70 -23.87 -34.23
CA SER A 180 7.91 -23.21 -35.52
C SER A 180 8.69 -21.92 -35.33
N GLY A 181 10.00 -22.05 -35.11
CA GLY A 181 10.97 -21.16 -35.76
C GLY A 181 11.30 -21.68 -37.18
N PRO A 182 12.04 -20.95 -38.04
CA PRO A 182 13.06 -19.97 -37.66
C PRO A 182 13.15 -18.66 -38.48
N LYS A 183 13.71 -17.64 -37.81
CA LYS A 183 14.73 -16.65 -38.21
C LYS A 183 14.70 -16.05 -39.62
N VAL A 184 14.65 -14.71 -39.71
CA VAL A 184 15.73 -13.91 -40.31
C VAL A 184 15.83 -12.54 -39.62
N ALA A 185 17.07 -12.14 -39.36
CA ALA A 185 17.51 -10.89 -38.75
C ALA A 185 17.34 -9.67 -39.69
N SER A 186 17.13 -8.50 -39.10
CA SER A 186 18.01 -7.33 -39.31
C SER A 186 17.58 -6.18 -38.39
N GLU A 187 18.46 -5.85 -37.46
CA GLU A 187 18.81 -4.48 -37.10
C GLU A 187 18.58 -3.46 -38.24
N THR A 188 17.79 -2.40 -37.99
CA THR A 188 18.12 -1.01 -38.36
C THR A 188 17.12 -0.05 -37.73
N ASP A 189 17.70 0.88 -37.00
CA ASP A 189 17.22 2.19 -36.58
C ASP A 189 16.41 2.95 -37.64
N GLY A 190 15.42 3.74 -37.22
CA GLY A 190 14.65 4.60 -38.13
C GLY A 190 13.35 5.15 -37.56
N TRP A 191 13.44 6.24 -36.78
CA TRP A 191 12.30 7.12 -36.51
C TRP A 191 11.64 7.58 -37.83
N VAL A 192 10.33 7.39 -37.93
CA VAL A 192 9.52 7.89 -39.06
C VAL A 192 9.06 9.32 -38.75
N THR A 193 9.70 10.30 -39.41
CA THR A 193 9.28 11.71 -39.38
C THR A 193 8.01 11.90 -40.22
N VAL A 194 6.86 12.13 -39.57
CA VAL A 194 5.62 12.51 -40.26
C VAL A 194 5.68 13.98 -40.70
N SER A 195 5.74 14.23 -42.02
CA SER A 195 5.65 15.58 -42.56
C SER A 195 4.19 16.06 -42.55
N ARG A 196 3.92 17.22 -41.93
CA ARG A 196 2.60 17.88 -41.95
C ARG A 196 2.23 18.30 -43.37
N ARG A 197 1.19 17.70 -43.94
CA ARG A 197 0.60 18.10 -45.24
C ARG A 197 -0.17 19.42 -45.10
N ARG A 198 0.42 20.53 -45.56
CA ARG A 198 -0.26 21.82 -45.68
C ARG A 198 -1.09 21.85 -46.97
N ASN A 199 -2.42 21.85 -46.84
CA ASN A 199 -3.34 22.00 -47.96
C ASN A 199 -3.36 23.49 -48.38
N ARG A 200 -3.05 23.79 -49.64
CA ARG A 200 -3.13 25.14 -50.21
C ARG A 200 -4.45 25.24 -50.98
N GLY A 201 -5.44 25.89 -50.38
CA GLY A 201 -6.71 26.23 -51.02
C GLY A 201 -6.50 27.20 -52.18
N LYS A 202 -7.35 27.05 -53.18
CA LYS A 202 -7.34 27.71 -54.50
C LYS A 202 -8.24 28.93 -54.48
#